data_AF-A0AAD5LZ93-F1
#
_entry.id   AF-A0AAD5LZ93-F1
#
_cell.length_a   1.000
_cell.length_b   1.000
_cell.length_c   1.000
_cell.angle_alpha   90.00
_cell.angle_beta   90.00
_cell.angle_gamma   90.00
#
_symmetry.space_group_name_H-M   'P 1'
#
loop_
_entity.id
_entity.type
_entity.pdbx_description
1 polymer ?
#
loop_
_entity_poly.entity_id
_entity_poly.type
_entity_poly.pdbx_seq_one_letter_code
_entity_poly.pdbx_strand_id
1 'polypeptide(L)'
;MKHGDTTAIAELIGQHAMAAQMMRKEYKIDTAAVSENNLVITMDYAQNIALPHVTETPSQWYFLSLVSVSVFGIHNANLARQTNYIYTERKGGKGSNEVVSMLHKYIGCEPTHKVLTVYADNCGGQNKNNFVVKYLLLLAHTGLFEEVNYKFFIRGHTKNACDRGFGTMKKKLAREDCWTLAQLCEALGRASISTDTVSLEEVESPFFAYKDIFNELYKNLPAIQKYQLFRMTASNPGVVECRELPSSPAFSVDLRREYDGNEGLAFVEWIRIEDAPSVKASDQVHVLCVANHIAYMHPVNFGAWFNDAIIRTFCSRLTSYYAGSSYAGIVRAKSTSQRGAKRCIPDEIVTQVKAQVESEAVSFIVVNFSNTNWGCIIVKCGSKTIGIYDPLGKTCYQTPLEELSWELSCEGLEGYRVVALNSPVQFDGHSCGFFVCHKLWTQVNENVSDNQLLHGGIARRMAFLHFLLRDKKFEDNLFHMV
;
A
#
# COMPACT_ATOMS: atom_id res chain seq x y z
N MET A 1 49.73 23.80 -9.24
CA MET A 1 48.43 23.65 -9.93
C MET A 1 48.64 24.04 -11.38
N LYS A 2 48.49 23.10 -12.32
CA LYS A 2 48.70 23.36 -13.76
C LYS A 2 47.46 24.07 -14.31
N HIS A 3 47.65 25.05 -15.21
CA HIS A 3 46.61 25.89 -15.79
C HIS A 3 45.41 25.11 -16.39
N GLY A 4 45.61 23.85 -16.80
CA GLY A 4 44.54 22.98 -17.31
C GLY A 4 43.50 22.53 -16.26
N ASP A 5 43.87 22.43 -14.97
CA ASP A 5 42.94 22.04 -13.91
C ASP A 5 41.93 23.15 -13.59
N THR A 6 42.33 24.42 -13.76
CA THR A 6 41.51 25.58 -13.40
C THR A 6 40.39 25.82 -14.42
N THR A 7 40.65 25.59 -15.70
CA THR A 7 39.66 25.70 -16.78
C THR A 7 38.62 24.58 -16.68
N ALA A 8 39.04 23.33 -16.42
CA ALA A 8 38.12 22.21 -16.24
C ALA A 8 37.19 22.41 -15.03
N ILE A 9 37.71 22.95 -13.92
CA ILE A 9 36.89 23.29 -12.74
C ILE A 9 35.90 24.42 -13.06
N ALA A 10 36.33 25.47 -13.76
CA ALA A 10 35.48 26.58 -14.14
C ALA A 10 34.34 26.14 -15.08
N GLU A 11 34.64 25.24 -16.03
CA GLU A 11 33.65 24.66 -16.93
C GLU A 11 32.64 23.79 -16.18
N LEU A 12 33.10 22.96 -15.23
CA LEU A 12 32.23 22.14 -14.38
C LEU A 12 31.30 23.00 -13.51
N ILE A 13 31.79 24.11 -12.96
CA ILE A 13 30.98 25.08 -12.22
C ILE A 13 29.96 25.75 -13.15
N GLY A 14 30.36 26.12 -14.37
CA GLY A 14 29.48 26.70 -15.38
C GLY A 14 28.33 25.77 -15.76
N GLN A 15 28.64 24.51 -16.06
CA GLN A 15 27.66 23.47 -16.36
C GLN A 15 26.70 23.24 -15.18
N HIS A 16 27.23 23.21 -13.95
CA HIS A 16 26.44 23.05 -12.74
C HIS A 16 25.46 24.22 -12.52
N ALA A 17 25.91 25.46 -12.72
CA ALA A 17 25.08 26.65 -12.61
C ALA A 17 23.98 26.69 -13.68
N MET A 18 24.30 26.33 -14.92
CA MET A 18 23.32 26.22 -16.01
C MET A 18 22.26 25.17 -15.71
N ALA A 19 22.66 23.98 -15.25
CA ALA A 19 21.74 22.93 -14.84
C ALA A 19 20.80 23.39 -13.72
N ALA A 20 21.31 24.14 -12.73
CA ALA A 20 20.49 24.69 -11.65
C ALA A 20 19.45 25.71 -12.18
N GLN A 21 19.85 26.58 -13.10
CA GLN A 21 18.94 27.52 -13.75
C GLN A 21 17.85 26.80 -14.57
N MET A 22 18.20 25.74 -15.31
CA MET A 22 17.26 24.94 -16.07
C MET A 22 16.26 24.21 -15.16
N MET A 23 16.74 23.56 -14.09
CA MET A 23 15.86 22.93 -13.09
C MET A 23 14.91 23.94 -12.44
N ARG A 24 15.38 25.16 -12.19
CA ARG A 24 14.52 26.25 -11.68
C ARG A 24 13.46 26.68 -12.68
N LYS A 25 13.80 26.72 -13.97
CA LYS A 25 12.85 27.02 -15.03
C LYS A 25 11.79 25.92 -15.12
N GLU A 26 12.19 24.65 -15.08
CA GLU A 26 11.24 23.52 -15.03
C GLU A 26 10.30 23.61 -13.83
N TYR A 27 10.85 23.85 -12.63
CA TYR A 27 10.02 24.00 -11.44
C TYR A 27 8.97 25.11 -11.57
N LYS A 28 9.36 26.26 -12.13
CA LYS A 28 8.41 27.36 -12.40
C LYS A 28 7.35 27.00 -13.44
N ILE A 29 7.72 26.25 -14.48
CA ILE A 29 6.78 25.79 -15.51
C ILE A 29 5.77 24.83 -14.89
N ASP A 30 6.23 23.82 -14.15
CA ASP A 30 5.36 22.81 -13.56
C ASP A 30 4.41 23.44 -12.53
N THR A 31 4.94 24.27 -11.62
CA THR A 31 4.11 24.99 -10.63
C THR A 31 3.13 25.99 -11.24
N ALA A 32 3.40 26.52 -12.43
CA ALA A 32 2.46 27.34 -13.18
C ALA A 32 1.42 26.51 -13.96
N ALA A 33 1.70 25.22 -14.20
CA ALA A 33 0.83 24.28 -14.93
C ALA A 33 -0.11 23.48 -14.01
N VAL A 34 -0.12 23.78 -12.70
CA VAL A 34 -1.05 23.18 -11.73
C VAL A 34 -2.49 23.36 -12.19
N SER A 35 -3.28 22.31 -12.08
CA SER A 35 -4.70 22.30 -12.46
C SER A 35 -5.42 21.17 -11.74
N GLU A 36 -6.70 20.97 -12.05
CA GLU A 36 -7.44 19.78 -11.60
C GLU A 36 -6.80 18.48 -12.10
N ASN A 37 -6.10 18.48 -13.24
CA ASN A 37 -5.43 17.30 -13.77
C ASN A 37 -3.98 17.15 -13.31
N ASN A 38 -3.30 18.27 -13.01
CA ASN A 38 -1.86 18.29 -12.70
C ASN A 38 -1.62 18.66 -11.23
N LEU A 39 -1.16 17.70 -10.44
CA LEU A 39 -0.71 17.90 -9.07
C LEU A 39 0.80 18.12 -9.02
N VAL A 40 1.23 19.22 -8.40
CA VAL A 40 2.66 19.48 -8.15
C VAL A 40 2.90 19.59 -6.66
N ILE A 41 3.70 18.66 -6.14
CA ILE A 41 4.11 18.65 -4.74
C ILE A 41 5.63 18.77 -4.61
N THR A 42 6.08 19.37 -3.52
CA THR A 42 7.48 19.37 -3.12
C THR A 42 7.59 18.75 -1.74
N MET A 43 8.55 17.86 -1.52
CA MET A 43 8.73 17.17 -0.23
C MET A 43 10.14 17.33 0.31
N ASP A 44 10.25 17.45 1.63
CA ASP A 44 11.54 17.49 2.31
C ASP A 44 11.44 17.20 3.82
N TYR A 45 12.58 16.93 4.46
CA TYR A 45 12.69 16.92 5.90
C TYR A 45 13.22 18.25 6.43
N ALA A 46 12.59 18.77 7.48
CA ALA A 46 13.22 19.81 8.26
C ALA A 46 14.40 19.25 9.08
N GLN A 47 15.24 20.16 9.57
CA GLN A 47 16.18 19.86 10.65
C GLN A 47 15.42 19.28 11.85
N ASN A 48 15.99 18.26 12.52
CA ASN A 48 15.39 17.69 13.72
C ASN A 48 15.21 18.75 14.79
N ILE A 49 14.09 18.65 15.49
CA ILE A 49 13.80 19.46 16.67
C ILE A 49 14.11 18.59 17.89
N ALA A 50 14.85 19.14 18.86
CA ALA A 50 15.09 18.44 20.12
C ALA A 50 13.94 18.74 21.09
N LEU A 51 13.45 17.72 21.80
CA LEU A 51 12.49 17.85 22.89
C LEU A 51 13.12 17.47 24.25
N PRO A 52 12.87 18.24 25.31
CA PRO A 52 12.20 19.56 25.31
C PRO A 52 12.93 20.60 24.46
N HIS A 53 12.15 21.49 23.81
CA HIS A 53 12.65 22.65 23.07
C HIS A 53 12.43 23.88 23.93
N VAL A 54 13.49 24.63 24.24
CA VAL A 54 13.39 25.88 25.00
C VAL A 54 14.14 26.97 24.27
N THR A 55 13.63 28.19 24.37
CA THR A 55 14.17 29.40 23.76
C THR A 55 15.58 29.73 24.25
N GLU A 56 15.86 29.46 25.53
CA GLU A 56 17.17 29.58 26.15
C GLU A 56 17.66 28.21 26.62
N THR A 57 18.38 27.48 25.76
CA THR A 57 18.87 26.14 26.08
C THR A 57 19.93 26.19 27.17
N PRO A 58 19.71 25.54 28.35
CA PRO A 58 20.72 25.48 29.39
C PRO A 58 21.97 24.75 28.90
N SER A 59 23.16 25.27 29.21
CA SER A 59 24.43 24.68 28.76
C SER A 59 24.61 23.21 29.19
N GLN A 60 24.05 22.83 30.34
CA GLN A 60 24.08 21.46 30.85
C GLN A 60 23.37 20.45 29.93
N TRP A 61 22.41 20.90 29.11
CA TRP A 61 21.68 20.03 28.18
C TRP A 61 22.56 19.50 27.05
N TYR A 62 23.72 20.12 26.80
CA TYR A 62 24.73 19.59 25.88
C TYR A 62 25.19 18.17 26.27
N PHE A 63 25.12 17.82 27.56
CA PHE A 63 25.49 16.50 28.07
C PHE A 63 24.31 15.51 28.12
N LEU A 64 23.10 15.93 27.70
CA LEU A 64 21.90 15.10 27.70
C LEU A 64 21.57 14.61 26.29
N SER A 65 20.99 13.41 26.19
CA SER A 65 20.37 12.92 24.95
C SER A 65 18.90 13.35 24.94
N LEU A 66 18.62 14.48 24.30
CA LEU A 66 17.26 14.98 24.12
C LEU A 66 16.50 14.13 23.08
N VAL A 67 15.17 14.09 23.19
CA VAL A 67 14.34 13.33 22.26
C VAL A 67 14.36 14.01 20.91
N SER A 68 14.80 13.30 19.87
CA SER A 68 14.79 13.84 18.51
C SER A 68 13.40 13.73 17.88
N VAL A 69 12.89 14.85 17.38
CA VAL A 69 11.62 14.94 16.63
C VAL A 69 11.89 15.17 15.16
N SER A 70 11.30 14.32 14.32
CA SER A 70 11.32 14.44 12.88
C SER A 70 10.12 15.22 12.37
N VAL A 71 10.36 16.13 11.41
CA VAL A 71 9.31 16.87 10.70
C VAL A 71 9.50 16.67 9.20
N PHE A 72 8.54 16.02 8.56
CA PHE A 72 8.51 15.81 7.10
C PHE A 72 7.42 16.69 6.49
N GLY A 73 7.80 17.58 5.59
CA GLY A 73 6.90 18.53 4.95
C GLY A 73 6.59 18.12 3.51
N ILE A 74 5.31 18.18 3.14
CA ILE A 74 4.83 18.12 1.76
C ILE A 74 4.13 19.44 1.45
N HIS A 75 4.70 20.23 0.54
CA HIS A 75 4.09 21.44 0.00
C HIS A 75 3.33 21.13 -1.28
N ASN A 76 2.05 21.47 -1.34
CA ASN A 76 1.20 21.34 -2.51
C ASN A 76 1.03 22.71 -3.17
N ALA A 77 1.53 22.82 -4.40
CA ALA A 77 1.51 24.06 -5.16
C ALA A 77 0.11 24.45 -5.62
N ASN A 78 -0.79 23.49 -5.84
CA ASN A 78 -2.18 23.72 -6.24
C ASN A 78 -2.95 24.48 -5.14
N LEU A 79 -2.72 24.09 -3.88
CA LEU A 79 -3.37 24.71 -2.73
C LEU A 79 -2.55 25.83 -2.09
N ALA A 80 -1.27 25.96 -2.48
CA ALA A 80 -0.27 26.78 -1.79
C ALA A 80 -0.19 26.50 -0.27
N ARG A 81 -0.38 25.23 0.11
CA ARG A 81 -0.37 24.76 1.51
C ARG A 81 0.73 23.74 1.74
N GLN A 82 1.25 23.68 2.96
CA GLN A 82 2.25 22.68 3.36
C GLN A 82 1.74 21.85 4.54
N THR A 83 1.70 20.53 4.38
CA THR A 83 1.37 19.59 5.45
C THR A 83 2.65 19.05 6.06
N ASN A 84 2.77 19.12 7.39
CA ASN A 84 3.94 18.68 8.15
C ASN A 84 3.56 17.47 9.02
N TYR A 85 4.18 16.34 8.74
CA TYR A 85 4.07 15.13 9.55
C TYR A 85 5.13 15.14 10.65
N ILE A 86 4.71 14.91 11.88
CA ILE A 86 5.55 15.05 13.08
C ILE A 86 5.52 13.75 13.89
N TYR A 87 6.70 13.27 14.28
CA TYR A 87 6.86 12.07 15.10
C TYR A 87 8.22 12.06 15.79
N THR A 88 8.30 11.37 16.92
CA THR A 88 9.56 11.21 17.66
C THR A 88 10.40 10.05 17.08
N GLU A 89 11.70 10.04 17.40
CA GLU A 89 12.59 8.92 17.10
C GLU A 89 12.14 7.57 17.70
N ARG A 90 11.26 7.61 18.71
CA ARG A 90 10.65 6.41 19.30
C ARG A 90 9.60 5.79 18.37
N LYS A 91 9.01 6.61 17.49
CA LYS A 91 7.97 6.18 16.56
C LYS A 91 8.53 5.65 15.24
N GLY A 92 9.59 6.26 14.73
CA GLY A 92 10.22 5.85 13.49
C GLY A 92 11.47 6.64 13.15
N GLY A 93 12.20 6.18 12.14
CA GLY A 93 13.41 6.83 11.65
C GLY A 93 13.10 7.85 10.55
N LYS A 94 14.06 8.06 9.64
CA LYS A 94 13.87 8.84 8.41
C LYS A 94 14.15 8.01 7.17
N GLY A 95 13.82 6.74 7.23
CA GLY A 95 14.05 5.79 6.16
C GLY A 95 13.04 5.92 5.04
N SER A 96 13.21 5.09 4.02
CA SER A 96 12.32 5.08 2.87
C SER A 96 10.92 4.58 3.20
N ASN A 97 10.76 3.74 4.23
CA ASN A 97 9.43 3.28 4.66
C ASN A 97 8.62 4.46 5.19
N GLU A 98 9.22 5.28 6.05
CA GLU A 98 8.59 6.47 6.62
C GLU A 98 8.22 7.48 5.52
N VAL A 99 9.15 7.77 4.61
CA VAL A 99 8.91 8.69 3.48
C VAL A 99 7.75 8.18 2.61
N VAL A 100 7.77 6.91 2.22
CA VAL A 100 6.71 6.33 1.37
C VAL A 100 5.37 6.30 2.11
N SER A 101 5.33 5.94 3.40
CA SER A 101 4.08 5.96 4.16
C SER A 101 3.46 7.35 4.28
N MET A 102 4.25 8.38 4.54
CA MET A 102 3.75 9.74 4.63
C MET A 102 3.31 10.27 3.26
N LEU A 103 4.09 10.02 2.22
CA LEU A 103 3.75 10.37 0.85
C LEU A 103 2.47 9.65 0.39
N HIS A 104 2.33 8.38 0.75
CA HIS A 104 1.16 7.58 0.45
C HIS A 104 -0.10 8.09 1.16
N LYS A 105 0.01 8.39 2.46
CA LYS A 105 -1.06 9.01 3.23
C LYS A 105 -1.50 10.35 2.63
N TYR A 106 -0.54 11.14 2.14
CA TYR A 106 -0.84 12.43 1.51
C TYR A 106 -1.56 12.26 0.16
N ILE A 107 -0.99 11.46 -0.75
CA ILE A 107 -1.54 11.25 -2.11
C ILE A 107 -2.92 10.58 -2.06
N GLY A 108 -3.15 9.68 -1.11
CA GLY A 108 -4.46 9.03 -0.95
C GLY A 108 -5.61 10.03 -0.75
N CYS A 109 -5.33 11.21 -0.19
CA CYS A 109 -6.32 12.27 -0.01
C CYS A 109 -6.56 13.13 -1.26
N GLU A 110 -5.83 12.92 -2.36
CA GLU A 110 -5.86 13.73 -3.59
C GLU A 110 -6.10 12.88 -4.88
N PRO A 111 -7.12 11.99 -4.94
CA PRO A 111 -7.23 10.97 -6.00
C PRO A 111 -7.77 11.49 -7.35
N THR A 112 -8.00 12.80 -7.51
CA THR A 112 -8.66 13.35 -8.71
C THR A 112 -7.69 13.71 -9.84
N HIS A 113 -6.39 13.74 -9.55
CA HIS A 113 -5.37 14.20 -10.51
C HIS A 113 -4.90 13.07 -11.43
N LYS A 114 -4.57 13.41 -12.68
CA LYS A 114 -4.05 12.49 -13.70
C LYS A 114 -2.53 12.47 -13.76
N VAL A 115 -1.90 13.61 -13.48
CA VAL A 115 -0.44 13.78 -13.53
C VAL A 115 0.07 14.21 -12.15
N LEU A 116 1.04 13.47 -11.62
CA LEU A 116 1.73 13.80 -10.37
C LEU A 116 3.15 14.24 -10.68
N THR A 117 3.55 15.44 -10.24
CA THR A 117 4.95 15.88 -10.26
C THR A 117 5.45 16.10 -8.84
N VAL A 118 6.44 15.32 -8.45
CA VAL A 118 7.08 15.39 -7.14
C VAL A 118 8.45 16.04 -7.29
N TYR A 119 8.68 17.10 -6.53
CA TYR A 119 9.99 17.72 -6.36
C TYR A 119 10.60 17.35 -5.01
N ALA A 120 11.90 17.08 -4.99
CA ALA A 120 12.62 16.86 -3.74
C ALA A 120 14.09 17.32 -3.81
N ASP A 121 14.68 17.48 -2.63
CA ASP A 121 16.11 17.72 -2.51
C ASP A 121 16.93 16.47 -2.84
N ASN A 122 18.09 16.68 -3.46
CA ASN A 122 18.99 15.62 -3.93
C ASN A 122 19.78 14.96 -2.77
N CYS A 123 19.04 14.38 -1.82
CA CYS A 123 19.54 13.65 -0.66
C CYS A 123 19.36 12.13 -0.87
N GLY A 124 20.47 11.40 -1.00
CA GLY A 124 20.47 9.96 -1.32
C GLY A 124 19.91 9.04 -0.24
N GLY A 125 20.03 9.42 1.04
CA GLY A 125 19.56 8.59 2.15
C GLY A 125 18.05 8.65 2.39
N GLN A 126 17.40 9.74 1.97
CA GLN A 126 16.01 10.05 2.33
C GLN A 126 15.11 10.14 1.09
N ASN A 127 15.33 11.13 0.23
CA ASN A 127 14.43 11.38 -0.91
C ASN A 127 14.85 10.57 -2.14
N LYS A 128 16.13 10.58 -2.48
CA LYS A 128 16.68 9.95 -3.69
C LYS A 128 17.09 8.50 -3.45
N ASN A 129 16.09 7.68 -3.12
CA ASN A 129 16.26 6.25 -2.88
C ASN A 129 15.38 5.40 -3.83
N ASN A 130 15.78 4.14 -4.01
CA ASN A 130 15.12 3.21 -4.93
C ASN A 130 13.66 2.91 -4.56
N PHE A 131 13.33 2.88 -3.26
CA PHE A 131 11.98 2.55 -2.81
C PHE A 131 10.97 3.64 -3.10
N VAL A 132 11.37 4.93 -3.03
CA VAL A 132 10.50 6.04 -3.44
C VAL A 132 10.25 5.99 -4.95
N VAL A 133 11.27 5.70 -5.76
CA VAL A 133 11.10 5.50 -7.21
C VAL A 133 10.14 4.34 -7.50
N LYS A 134 10.31 3.19 -6.82
CA LYS A 134 9.43 2.02 -6.98
C LYS A 134 7.99 2.30 -6.55
N TYR A 135 7.79 3.09 -5.49
CA TYR A 135 6.46 3.54 -5.08
C TYR A 135 5.81 4.41 -6.14
N LEU A 136 6.51 5.45 -6.63
CA LEU A 136 5.99 6.33 -7.65
C LEU A 136 5.76 5.60 -8.99
N LEU A 137 6.62 4.64 -9.32
CA LEU A 137 6.43 3.73 -10.46
C LEU A 137 5.15 2.92 -10.27
N LEU A 138 4.89 2.37 -9.08
CA LEU A 138 3.66 1.63 -8.80
C LEU A 138 2.42 2.49 -9.06
N LEU A 139 2.42 3.77 -8.70
CA LEU A 139 1.28 4.67 -8.93
C LEU A 139 0.98 4.87 -10.44
N ALA A 140 2.02 5.00 -11.27
CA ALA A 140 1.85 5.06 -12.71
C ALA A 140 1.45 3.69 -13.28
N HIS A 141 2.09 2.63 -12.80
CA HIS A 141 1.85 1.24 -13.23
C HIS A 141 0.41 0.82 -12.99
N THR A 142 -0.15 1.14 -11.83
CA THR A 142 -1.54 0.85 -11.50
C THR A 142 -2.52 1.70 -12.31
N GLY A 143 -2.06 2.72 -13.04
CA GLY A 143 -2.95 3.69 -13.69
C GLY A 143 -3.67 4.60 -12.69
N LEU A 144 -3.20 4.69 -11.43
CA LEU A 144 -3.71 5.71 -10.51
C LEU A 144 -3.35 7.11 -11.01
N PHE A 145 -2.20 7.23 -11.66
CA PHE A 145 -1.81 8.39 -12.43
C PHE A 145 -1.46 7.96 -13.85
N GLU A 146 -1.88 8.75 -14.84
CA GLU A 146 -1.47 8.58 -16.24
C GLU A 146 0.03 8.84 -16.39
N GLU A 147 0.57 9.78 -15.60
CA GLU A 147 1.98 10.13 -15.58
C GLU A 147 2.45 10.55 -14.18
N VAL A 148 3.63 10.07 -13.79
CA VAL A 148 4.31 10.45 -12.56
C VAL A 148 5.73 10.93 -12.88
N ASN A 149 6.02 12.16 -12.49
CA ASN A 149 7.33 12.79 -12.63
C ASN A 149 7.97 12.93 -11.25
N TYR A 150 9.22 12.49 -11.12
CA TYR A 150 10.02 12.70 -9.93
C TYR A 150 11.28 13.48 -10.26
N LYS A 151 11.40 14.70 -9.71
CA LYS A 151 12.41 15.67 -10.11
C LYS A 151 13.21 16.15 -8.90
N PHE A 152 14.52 16.25 -9.08
CA PHE A 152 15.45 16.64 -8.03
C PHE A 152 16.11 17.97 -8.31
N PHE A 153 16.13 18.84 -7.31
CA PHE A 153 16.87 20.08 -7.40
C PHE A 153 18.39 19.83 -7.50
N ILE A 154 19.09 20.74 -8.19
CA ILE A 154 20.56 20.70 -8.22
C ILE A 154 21.09 21.13 -6.84
N ARG A 155 22.03 20.34 -6.30
CA ARG A 155 22.66 20.58 -4.98
C ARG A 155 23.27 21.97 -4.94
N GLY A 156 23.18 22.66 -3.79
CA GLY A 156 23.89 23.92 -3.54
C GLY A 156 23.28 25.20 -4.15
N HIS A 157 22.26 25.10 -5.01
CA HIS A 157 21.73 26.27 -5.74
C HIS A 157 20.23 26.48 -5.63
N THR A 158 19.53 25.72 -4.79
CA THR A 158 18.08 25.62 -4.86
C THR A 158 17.42 25.64 -3.49
N LYS A 159 16.59 26.65 -3.25
CA LYS A 159 15.60 26.74 -2.16
C LYS A 159 14.37 25.91 -2.51
N ASN A 160 14.04 24.96 -1.67
CA ASN A 160 12.86 24.11 -1.75
C ASN A 160 11.62 24.91 -1.29
N ALA A 161 10.41 24.59 -1.77
CA ALA A 161 9.20 25.25 -1.28
C ALA A 161 8.93 24.97 0.21
N CYS A 162 9.32 23.79 0.69
CA CYS A 162 9.20 23.42 2.10
C CYS A 162 10.03 24.31 3.03
N ASP A 163 11.15 24.87 2.54
CA ASP A 163 12.05 25.73 3.33
C ASP A 163 11.32 26.95 3.92
N ARG A 164 10.34 27.48 3.20
CA ARG A 164 9.56 28.64 3.66
C ARG A 164 8.69 28.26 4.86
N GLY A 165 8.01 27.12 4.80
CA GLY A 165 7.22 26.60 5.92
C GLY A 165 8.11 26.28 7.11
N PHE A 166 9.22 25.57 6.88
CA PHE A 166 10.21 25.23 7.91
C PHE A 166 10.80 26.47 8.58
N GLY A 167 11.13 27.50 7.80
CA GLY A 167 11.63 28.77 8.33
C GLY A 167 10.60 29.51 9.19
N THR A 168 9.30 29.41 8.85
CA THR A 168 8.22 30.02 9.63
C THR A 168 8.03 29.29 10.97
N MET A 169 8.05 27.96 10.93
CA MET A 169 8.04 27.12 12.12
C MET A 169 9.24 27.41 13.04
N LYS A 170 10.45 27.51 12.49
CA LYS A 170 11.65 27.85 13.27
C LYS A 170 11.55 29.21 13.94
N LYS A 171 11.02 30.23 13.25
CA LYS A 171 10.79 31.57 13.83
C LYS A 171 9.79 31.54 14.98
N LYS A 172 8.76 30.69 14.89
CA LYS A 172 7.77 30.48 15.94
C LYS A 172 8.40 29.82 17.18
N LEU A 173 9.14 28.74 16.97
CA LEU A 173 9.84 28.02 18.05
C LEU A 173 10.96 28.82 18.71
N ALA A 174 11.57 29.78 18.01
CA ALA A 174 12.56 30.68 18.62
C ALA A 174 11.98 31.60 19.71
N ARG A 175 10.67 31.58 19.95
CA ARG A 175 9.95 32.46 20.90
C ARG A 175 9.00 31.71 21.83
N GLU A 176 8.99 30.38 21.78
CA GLU A 176 8.02 29.56 22.52
C GLU A 176 8.70 28.27 22.99
N ASP A 177 8.61 28.01 24.29
CA ASP A 177 9.10 26.78 24.89
C ASP A 177 8.08 25.66 24.66
N CYS A 178 8.56 24.46 24.33
CA CYS A 178 7.76 23.26 24.11
C CYS A 178 8.39 22.10 24.88
N TRP A 179 7.76 21.70 25.98
CA TRP A 179 8.23 20.62 26.85
C TRP A 179 7.75 19.25 26.40
N THR A 180 6.62 19.20 25.69
CA THR A 180 6.00 17.97 25.20
C THR A 180 5.80 18.01 23.69
N LEU A 181 5.63 16.84 23.08
CA LEU A 181 5.31 16.74 21.66
C LEU A 181 3.97 17.41 21.34
N ALA A 182 2.98 17.32 22.22
CA ALA A 182 1.68 17.96 22.04
C ALA A 182 1.82 19.50 21.95
N GLN A 183 2.60 20.10 22.86
CA GLN A 183 2.89 21.54 22.84
C GLN A 183 3.63 21.93 21.55
N LEU A 184 4.60 21.11 21.12
CA LEU A 184 5.32 21.33 19.88
C LEU A 184 4.37 21.31 18.67
N CYS A 185 3.53 20.29 18.54
CA CYS A 185 2.55 20.19 17.45
C CYS A 185 1.59 21.37 17.42
N GLU A 186 1.13 21.83 18.59
CA GLU A 186 0.26 23.00 18.70
C GLU A 186 0.95 24.29 18.26
N ALA A 187 2.18 24.52 18.75
CA ALA A 187 2.99 25.69 18.38
C ALA A 187 3.26 25.72 16.87
N LEU A 188 3.54 24.57 16.26
CA LEU A 188 3.76 24.43 14.82
C LEU A 188 2.48 24.62 14.01
N GLY A 189 1.34 24.09 14.48
CA GLY A 189 0.03 24.35 13.87
C GLY A 189 -0.37 25.83 13.91
N ARG A 190 0.08 26.57 14.93
CA ARG A 190 -0.08 28.03 15.04
C ARG A 190 0.98 28.84 14.29
N ALA A 191 1.97 28.21 13.65
CA ALA A 191 3.06 28.92 12.99
C ALA A 191 2.61 29.62 11.69
N SER A 192 1.67 29.03 10.95
CA SER A 192 1.11 29.63 9.74
C SER A 192 -0.27 29.08 9.40
N ILE A 193 -1.14 29.93 8.83
CA ILE A 193 -2.46 29.54 8.33
C ILE A 193 -2.33 28.63 7.08
N SER A 194 -1.22 28.75 6.34
CA SER A 194 -0.94 27.94 5.15
C SER A 194 -0.18 26.64 5.46
N THR A 195 -0.08 26.26 6.73
CA THR A 195 0.55 25.01 7.16
C THR A 195 -0.41 24.16 7.96
N ASP A 196 -0.45 22.87 7.66
CA ASP A 196 -1.17 21.87 8.42
C ASP A 196 -0.17 21.02 9.21
N THR A 197 -0.52 20.65 10.45
CA THR A 197 0.33 19.83 11.33
C THR A 197 -0.39 18.52 11.62
N VAL A 198 0.27 17.40 11.34
CA VAL A 198 -0.24 16.05 11.55
C VAL A 198 0.73 15.29 12.46
N SER A 199 0.32 15.05 13.71
CA SER A 199 1.06 14.17 14.63
C SER A 199 0.83 12.71 14.25
N LEU A 200 1.90 11.93 14.11
CA LEU A 200 1.85 10.49 13.89
C LEU A 200 2.13 9.68 15.16
N GLU A 201 2.38 10.34 16.29
CA GLU A 201 2.81 9.67 17.53
C GLU A 201 1.75 8.66 18.04
N GLU A 202 0.49 9.10 18.07
CA GLU A 202 -0.67 8.33 18.55
C GLU A 202 -1.24 7.37 17.49
N VAL A 203 -0.79 7.46 16.24
CA VAL A 203 -1.22 6.53 15.19
C VAL A 203 -0.53 5.20 15.44
N GLU A 204 -1.26 4.12 15.74
CA GLU A 204 -0.66 2.83 16.17
C GLU A 204 0.48 2.36 15.26
N SER A 205 0.26 2.29 13.94
CA SER A 205 1.25 1.86 12.94
C SER A 205 1.25 2.82 11.72
N PRO A 206 1.94 3.96 11.79
CA PRO A 206 1.93 4.97 10.73
C PRO A 206 2.91 4.63 9.60
N PHE A 207 3.87 3.73 9.85
CA PHE A 207 4.95 3.38 8.93
C PHE A 207 4.86 1.91 8.52
N PHE A 208 4.73 1.69 7.22
CA PHE A 208 4.57 0.36 6.62
C PHE A 208 5.89 -0.15 6.05
N ALA A 209 6.07 -1.48 6.07
CA ALA A 209 7.26 -2.16 5.55
C ALA A 209 7.27 -2.26 4.01
N TYR A 210 7.27 -1.13 3.32
CA TYR A 210 7.22 -1.06 1.86
C TYR A 210 8.44 -1.67 1.14
N LYS A 211 9.59 -1.71 1.80
CA LYS A 211 10.83 -2.24 1.21
C LYS A 211 10.69 -3.67 0.71
N ASP A 212 10.09 -4.55 1.51
CA ASP A 212 9.99 -5.98 1.19
C ASP A 212 9.10 -6.17 -0.04
N ILE A 213 7.96 -5.47 -0.05
CA ILE A 213 7.02 -5.38 -1.16
C ILE A 213 7.71 -4.97 -2.45
N PHE A 214 8.38 -3.81 -2.43
CA PHE A 214 8.98 -3.26 -3.63
C PHE A 214 10.20 -4.06 -4.09
N ASN A 215 10.87 -4.78 -3.19
CA ASN A 215 11.91 -5.70 -3.58
C ASN A 215 11.34 -6.89 -4.32
N GLU A 216 10.18 -7.43 -3.94
CA GLU A 216 9.51 -8.48 -4.70
C GLU A 216 8.95 -7.98 -6.03
N LEU A 217 8.38 -6.77 -6.07
CA LEU A 217 7.75 -6.25 -7.30
C LEU A 217 8.76 -5.79 -8.37
N TYR A 218 9.86 -5.15 -7.96
CA TYR A 218 10.74 -4.45 -8.89
C TYR A 218 12.22 -4.69 -8.63
N LYS A 219 13.01 -4.76 -9.71
CA LYS A 219 14.47 -4.59 -9.73
C LYS A 219 14.83 -3.19 -9.24
N ASN A 220 16.04 -3.02 -8.69
CA ASN A 220 16.54 -1.68 -8.35
C ASN A 220 16.99 -0.94 -9.62
N LEU A 221 16.71 0.36 -9.67
CA LEU A 221 17.27 1.26 -10.67
C LEU A 221 18.77 1.43 -10.41
N PRO A 222 19.65 1.05 -11.36
CA PRO A 222 21.09 1.19 -11.21
C PRO A 222 21.50 2.66 -11.25
N ALA A 223 22.53 3.02 -10.49
CA ALA A 223 23.14 4.34 -10.50
C ALA A 223 22.16 5.52 -10.31
N ILE A 224 21.08 5.34 -9.54
CA ILE A 224 20.03 6.34 -9.28
C ILE A 224 20.58 7.74 -8.97
N GLN A 225 21.71 7.84 -8.27
CA GLN A 225 22.33 9.12 -7.89
C GLN A 225 22.73 10.00 -9.08
N LYS A 226 22.94 9.42 -10.27
CA LYS A 226 23.29 10.13 -11.51
C LYS A 226 22.14 10.94 -12.10
N TYR A 227 20.90 10.48 -11.92
CA TYR A 227 19.73 11.04 -12.61
C TYR A 227 19.03 12.11 -11.79
N GLN A 228 18.62 13.22 -12.40
CA GLN A 228 17.87 14.29 -11.72
C GLN A 228 16.38 14.27 -12.04
N LEU A 229 15.98 13.63 -13.14
CA LEU A 229 14.58 13.55 -13.54
C LEU A 229 14.24 12.10 -13.84
N PHE A 230 13.07 11.69 -13.34
CA PHE A 230 12.46 10.41 -13.59
C PHE A 230 11.04 10.66 -14.10
N ARG A 231 10.65 9.93 -15.14
CA ARG A 231 9.29 9.94 -15.67
C ARG A 231 8.78 8.51 -15.79
N MET A 232 7.58 8.27 -15.30
CA MET A 232 6.89 7.00 -15.33
C MET A 232 5.49 7.24 -15.89
N THR A 233 5.03 6.35 -16.76
CA THR A 233 3.74 6.54 -17.44
C THR A 233 2.90 5.28 -17.32
N ALA A 234 1.58 5.45 -17.24
CA ALA A 234 0.65 4.33 -17.29
C ALA A 234 0.86 3.55 -18.58
N SER A 235 1.03 4.23 -19.73
CA SER A 235 1.17 3.62 -21.06
C SER A 235 2.41 2.74 -21.24
N ASN A 236 3.48 2.95 -20.47
CA ASN A 236 4.68 2.12 -20.48
C ASN A 236 5.00 1.59 -19.06
N PRO A 237 4.29 0.55 -18.61
CA PRO A 237 4.22 0.17 -17.22
C PRO A 237 5.49 -0.58 -16.77
N GLY A 238 5.98 -0.29 -15.57
CA GLY A 238 7.19 -0.90 -15.02
C GLY A 238 8.51 -0.33 -15.55
N VAL A 239 8.46 0.61 -16.49
CA VAL A 239 9.62 1.30 -17.06
C VAL A 239 9.77 2.69 -16.45
N VAL A 240 11.00 3.08 -16.16
CA VAL A 240 11.36 4.43 -15.69
C VAL A 240 12.24 5.12 -16.73
N GLU A 241 11.79 6.24 -17.27
CA GLU A 241 12.59 7.12 -18.11
C GLU A 241 13.44 8.04 -17.22
N CYS A 242 14.76 8.01 -17.38
CA CYS A 242 15.72 8.72 -16.54
C CYS A 242 16.47 9.78 -17.36
N ARG A 243 16.74 10.95 -16.77
CA ARG A 243 17.65 11.98 -17.32
C ARG A 243 18.66 12.41 -16.27
N GLU A 244 19.93 12.51 -16.67
CA GLU A 244 21.00 13.04 -15.80
C GLU A 244 20.76 14.50 -15.44
N LEU A 245 20.48 15.34 -16.43
CA LEU A 245 20.14 16.75 -16.30
C LEU A 245 18.92 17.08 -17.20
N PRO A 246 18.27 18.25 -17.02
CA PRO A 246 17.14 18.65 -17.89
C PRO A 246 17.43 18.60 -19.39
N SER A 247 18.66 18.96 -19.78
CA SER A 247 19.13 18.97 -21.16
C SER A 247 19.67 17.63 -21.66
N SER A 248 19.86 16.65 -20.77
CA SER A 248 20.38 15.33 -21.15
C SER A 248 19.32 14.51 -21.88
N PRO A 249 19.74 13.62 -22.80
CA PRO A 249 18.82 12.66 -23.41
C PRO A 249 18.19 11.74 -22.35
N ALA A 250 16.99 11.25 -22.64
CA ALA A 250 16.29 10.30 -21.79
C ALA A 250 16.75 8.86 -22.06
N PHE A 251 16.83 8.06 -20.99
CA PHE A 251 17.15 6.63 -21.04
C PHE A 251 16.09 5.85 -20.28
N SER A 252 15.54 4.81 -20.91
CA SER A 252 14.52 3.97 -20.29
C SER A 252 15.16 2.78 -19.60
N VAL A 253 14.73 2.50 -18.37
CA VAL A 253 15.15 1.30 -17.62
C VAL A 253 13.92 0.53 -17.19
N ASP A 254 13.85 -0.74 -17.58
CA ASP A 254 12.80 -1.66 -17.15
C ASP A 254 13.13 -2.21 -15.76
N LEU A 255 12.26 -1.92 -14.79
CA LEU A 255 12.42 -2.38 -13.41
C LEU A 255 11.61 -3.64 -13.10
N ARG A 256 10.93 -4.24 -14.08
CA ARG A 256 10.14 -5.45 -13.87
C ARG A 256 11.05 -6.64 -13.58
N ARG A 257 10.60 -7.52 -12.70
CA ARG A 257 11.24 -8.82 -12.47
C ARG A 257 10.74 -9.85 -13.49
N GLU A 258 11.65 -10.68 -13.96
CA GLU A 258 11.33 -11.94 -14.62
C GLU A 258 11.21 -13.01 -13.53
N TYR A 259 10.17 -13.84 -13.60
CA TYR A 259 9.99 -15.02 -12.77
C TYR A 259 10.00 -16.25 -13.69
N ASP A 260 10.56 -17.34 -13.18
CA ASP A 260 11.09 -18.48 -13.93
C ASP A 260 10.18 -19.02 -15.05
N GLY A 261 10.66 -18.93 -16.30
CA GLY A 261 10.24 -19.83 -17.39
C GLY A 261 9.31 -19.27 -18.47
N ASN A 262 8.84 -18.03 -18.38
CA ASN A 262 8.07 -17.42 -19.47
C ASN A 262 8.63 -16.07 -19.91
N GLU A 263 9.27 -16.09 -21.09
CA GLU A 263 9.55 -14.88 -21.85
C GLU A 263 8.21 -14.26 -22.29
N GLY A 264 7.79 -13.16 -21.65
CA GLY A 264 6.80 -12.27 -22.26
C GLY A 264 5.72 -11.66 -21.36
N LEU A 265 5.55 -12.06 -20.10
CA LEU A 265 4.60 -11.40 -19.19
C LEU A 265 5.23 -11.18 -17.82
N ALA A 266 5.63 -9.95 -17.55
CA ALA A 266 6.19 -9.60 -16.25
C ALA A 266 5.10 -9.64 -15.17
N PHE A 267 5.42 -10.11 -13.96
CA PHE A 267 4.53 -10.15 -12.78
C PHE A 267 3.77 -8.84 -12.50
N VAL A 268 4.25 -7.73 -13.03
CA VAL A 268 3.73 -6.40 -12.75
C VAL A 268 2.74 -5.89 -13.81
N GLU A 269 2.76 -6.38 -15.06
CA GLU A 269 1.84 -5.96 -16.14
C GLU A 269 0.35 -6.17 -15.80
N TRP A 270 0.07 -6.94 -14.75
CA TRP A 270 -1.25 -7.31 -14.22
C TRP A 270 -1.89 -6.25 -13.31
N ILE A 271 -1.22 -5.12 -13.01
CA ILE A 271 -1.64 -4.19 -11.94
C ILE A 271 -2.50 -2.99 -12.44
N ARG A 272 -2.64 -2.76 -13.74
CA ARG A 272 -3.40 -1.59 -14.25
C ARG A 272 -4.86 -1.59 -13.75
N ILE A 273 -5.40 -0.42 -13.39
CA ILE A 273 -6.80 -0.25 -12.92
C ILE A 273 -7.77 0.08 -14.07
N GLU A 274 -7.26 0.52 -15.23
CA GLU A 274 -8.03 1.07 -16.36
C GLU A 274 -9.04 0.12 -17.04
N ASP A 275 -9.02 -1.20 -16.75
CA ASP A 275 -10.02 -2.15 -17.31
C ASP A 275 -11.11 -2.58 -16.30
N ALA A 276 -11.36 -1.80 -15.23
CA ALA A 276 -12.54 -2.00 -14.38
C ALA A 276 -13.80 -1.45 -15.10
N PRO A 277 -14.81 -2.26 -15.43
CA PRO A 277 -15.95 -1.75 -16.19
C PRO A 277 -16.85 -0.83 -15.36
N SER A 278 -17.68 -0.05 -16.08
CA SER A 278 -18.76 0.76 -15.52
C SER A 278 -19.75 -0.13 -14.78
N VAL A 279 -19.66 -0.14 -13.45
CA VAL A 279 -20.55 -0.89 -12.55
C VAL A 279 -21.95 -0.28 -12.56
N LYS A 280 -22.99 -1.13 -12.58
CA LYS A 280 -24.41 -0.72 -12.52
C LYS A 280 -24.70 0.11 -11.26
N ALA A 281 -25.60 1.09 -11.36
CA ALA A 281 -25.87 2.07 -10.30
C ALA A 281 -26.28 1.48 -8.94
N SER A 282 -26.89 0.29 -8.91
CA SER A 282 -27.23 -0.42 -7.66
C SER A 282 -26.00 -1.00 -6.93
N ASP A 283 -24.96 -1.33 -7.68
CA ASP A 283 -23.69 -1.86 -7.19
C ASP A 283 -22.65 -0.75 -6.98
N GLN A 284 -22.91 0.48 -7.45
CA GLN A 284 -22.02 1.63 -7.26
C GLN A 284 -21.80 1.99 -5.80
N VAL A 285 -22.76 1.81 -4.89
CA VAL A 285 -22.52 2.15 -3.47
C VAL A 285 -21.58 1.14 -2.82
N HIS A 286 -21.70 -0.15 -3.14
CA HIS A 286 -20.80 -1.18 -2.61
C HIS A 286 -19.45 -1.20 -3.33
N VAL A 287 -19.41 -0.99 -4.65
CA VAL A 287 -18.18 -0.96 -5.42
C VAL A 287 -17.48 0.40 -5.36
N LEU A 288 -18.13 1.54 -5.14
CA LEU A 288 -17.40 2.76 -4.72
C LEU A 288 -16.96 2.65 -3.27
N CYS A 289 -17.68 1.96 -2.38
CA CYS A 289 -17.19 1.77 -1.02
C CYS A 289 -15.99 0.81 -1.00
N VAL A 290 -16.00 -0.25 -1.81
CA VAL A 290 -14.91 -1.23 -1.98
C VAL A 290 -13.79 -0.68 -2.87
N ALA A 291 -14.07 0.03 -3.96
CA ALA A 291 -13.08 0.72 -4.78
C ALA A 291 -12.54 1.96 -4.07
N ASN A 292 -13.26 2.63 -3.17
CA ASN A 292 -12.66 3.60 -2.26
C ASN A 292 -11.84 2.89 -1.18
N HIS A 293 -12.29 1.77 -0.61
CA HIS A 293 -11.47 0.98 0.33
C HIS A 293 -10.20 0.40 -0.31
N ILE A 294 -10.25 0.07 -1.61
CA ILE A 294 -9.15 -0.48 -2.41
C ILE A 294 -8.32 0.65 -3.05
N ALA A 295 -8.90 1.80 -3.41
CA ALA A 295 -8.19 3.00 -3.89
C ALA A 295 -7.42 3.69 -2.76
N TYR A 296 -7.86 3.52 -1.51
CA TYR A 296 -7.08 3.85 -0.31
C TYR A 296 -6.14 2.71 0.12
N MET A 297 -5.64 1.84 -0.79
CA MET A 297 -4.39 1.05 -0.64
C MET A 297 -4.14 0.37 0.73
N HIS A 298 -5.21 0.08 1.48
CA HIS A 298 -5.16 -0.75 2.67
C HIS A 298 -4.99 -2.24 2.37
N PRO A 299 -5.23 -2.79 1.15
CA PRO A 299 -4.92 -4.18 0.86
C PRO A 299 -3.50 -4.42 0.30
N VAL A 300 -2.70 -3.37 0.04
CA VAL A 300 -1.23 -3.49 -0.13
C VAL A 300 -0.51 -3.51 1.23
N ASN A 301 -1.26 -3.37 2.33
CA ASN A 301 -0.75 -3.77 3.63
C ASN A 301 -0.71 -5.31 3.69
N PHE A 302 0.47 -5.88 3.43
CA PHE A 302 0.74 -7.31 3.59
C PHE A 302 0.51 -7.81 5.02
N GLY A 303 0.30 -6.88 5.97
CA GLY A 303 -0.19 -7.16 7.31
C GLY A 303 -1.54 -6.61 7.73
N ALA A 304 -2.37 -6.11 6.80
CA ALA A 304 -3.77 -5.81 7.11
C ALA A 304 -4.61 -7.08 7.05
N TRP A 305 -5.52 -7.18 8.01
CA TRP A 305 -6.53 -8.21 8.03
C TRP A 305 -7.60 -7.87 7.00
N PHE A 306 -8.03 -8.88 6.23
CA PHE A 306 -9.22 -8.70 5.42
C PHE A 306 -10.42 -8.48 6.33
N ASN A 307 -11.27 -7.53 5.95
CA ASN A 307 -12.52 -7.28 6.62
C ASN A 307 -13.67 -8.03 5.90
N ASP A 308 -14.85 -8.02 6.52
CA ASP A 308 -16.05 -8.64 5.96
C ASP A 308 -16.39 -8.18 4.54
N ALA A 309 -16.13 -6.91 4.20
CA ALA A 309 -16.44 -6.36 2.88
C ALA A 309 -15.58 -7.01 1.79
N ILE A 310 -14.27 -7.09 2.01
CA ILE A 310 -13.33 -7.74 1.08
C ILE A 310 -13.72 -9.19 0.82
N ILE A 311 -14.00 -9.95 1.90
CA ILE A 311 -14.34 -11.36 1.77
C ILE A 311 -15.69 -11.56 1.08
N ARG A 312 -16.72 -10.76 1.41
CA ARG A 312 -18.03 -10.82 0.73
C ARG A 312 -17.90 -10.54 -0.76
N THR A 313 -17.16 -9.49 -1.14
CA THR A 313 -16.93 -9.16 -2.55
C THR A 313 -16.19 -10.28 -3.26
N PHE A 314 -15.18 -10.86 -2.63
CA PHE A 314 -14.45 -11.99 -3.18
C PHE A 314 -15.38 -13.18 -3.44
N CYS A 315 -16.11 -13.63 -2.42
CA CYS A 315 -16.97 -14.81 -2.53
C CYS A 315 -18.08 -14.60 -3.56
N SER A 316 -18.73 -13.43 -3.57
CA SER A 316 -19.77 -13.10 -4.54
C SER A 316 -19.24 -13.18 -5.98
N ARG A 317 -18.08 -12.57 -6.25
CA ARG A 317 -17.43 -12.64 -7.57
C ARG A 317 -16.98 -14.04 -7.94
N LEU A 318 -16.40 -14.77 -7.00
CA LEU A 318 -15.99 -16.15 -7.23
C LEU A 318 -17.19 -16.97 -7.72
N THR A 319 -18.32 -16.88 -7.00
CA THR A 319 -19.53 -17.63 -7.35
C THR A 319 -20.21 -17.15 -8.63
N SER A 320 -20.02 -15.90 -9.06
CA SER A 320 -20.54 -15.43 -10.35
C SER A 320 -19.77 -15.99 -11.55
N TYR A 321 -18.49 -16.35 -11.40
CA TYR A 321 -17.67 -16.85 -12.50
C TYR A 321 -17.61 -18.38 -12.61
N TYR A 322 -17.81 -19.08 -11.50
CA TYR A 322 -17.73 -20.53 -11.44
C TYR A 322 -19.11 -21.11 -11.15
N ALA A 323 -19.82 -21.50 -12.21
CA ALA A 323 -21.09 -22.20 -12.12
C ALA A 323 -20.96 -23.47 -11.27
N GLY A 324 -22.01 -23.83 -10.52
CA GLY A 324 -21.95 -24.93 -9.56
C GLY A 324 -21.26 -24.57 -8.24
N SER A 325 -21.14 -23.27 -7.94
CA SER A 325 -20.70 -22.79 -6.62
C SER A 325 -21.66 -21.75 -6.04
N SER A 326 -21.72 -21.66 -4.72
CA SER A 326 -22.57 -20.73 -3.98
C SER A 326 -21.85 -20.14 -2.77
N TYR A 327 -22.30 -18.98 -2.31
CA TYR A 327 -21.80 -18.34 -1.10
C TYR A 327 -22.95 -18.08 -0.15
N ALA A 328 -22.91 -18.74 1.02
CA ALA A 328 -23.99 -18.70 1.99
C ALA A 328 -23.85 -17.58 3.05
N GLY A 329 -22.63 -17.03 3.23
CA GLY A 329 -22.41 -15.86 4.08
C GLY A 329 -21.28 -15.99 5.10
N ILE A 330 -21.26 -15.03 6.04
CA ILE A 330 -20.29 -14.96 7.15
C ILE A 330 -20.98 -15.33 8.46
N VAL A 331 -20.47 -16.36 9.13
CA VAL A 331 -20.83 -16.73 10.50
C VAL A 331 -19.87 -16.06 11.48
N ARG A 332 -20.40 -15.48 12.56
CA ARG A 332 -19.62 -14.95 13.67
C ARG A 332 -19.47 -16.05 14.73
N ALA A 333 -18.24 -16.41 15.07
CA ALA A 333 -17.94 -17.42 16.08
C ALA A 333 -16.91 -16.90 17.08
N LYS A 334 -16.79 -17.58 18.21
CA LYS A 334 -15.75 -17.36 19.22
C LYS A 334 -14.80 -18.55 19.26
N SER A 335 -13.50 -18.30 19.44
CA SER A 335 -12.52 -19.36 19.68
C SER A 335 -12.81 -20.09 20.99
N THR A 336 -12.26 -21.29 21.19
CA THR A 336 -12.41 -22.02 22.47
C THR A 336 -11.80 -21.30 23.68
N SER A 337 -10.87 -20.38 23.45
CA SER A 337 -10.28 -19.53 24.49
C SER A 337 -11.21 -18.42 24.98
N GLN A 338 -12.31 -18.14 24.26
CA GLN A 338 -13.29 -17.11 24.61
C GLN A 338 -14.53 -17.75 25.26
N ARG A 339 -14.86 -17.39 26.51
CA ARG A 339 -16.00 -17.97 27.26
C ARG A 339 -17.37 -17.50 26.73
N GLY A 340 -18.36 -18.39 26.82
CA GLY A 340 -19.77 -18.02 27.06
C GLY A 340 -20.69 -17.73 25.85
N ALA A 341 -20.51 -18.36 24.69
CA ALA A 341 -21.53 -18.28 23.62
C ALA A 341 -21.78 -19.65 22.98
N LYS A 342 -23.06 -19.96 22.75
CA LYS A 342 -23.47 -21.07 21.89
C LYS A 342 -23.02 -20.74 20.46
N ARG A 343 -22.28 -21.64 19.82
CA ARG A 343 -21.88 -21.51 18.42
C ARG A 343 -23.02 -22.10 17.61
N CYS A 344 -23.74 -21.25 16.87
CA CYS A 344 -24.82 -21.68 15.99
C CYS A 344 -24.69 -21.00 14.63
N ILE A 345 -24.99 -21.74 13.57
CA ILE A 345 -25.12 -21.21 12.22
C ILE A 345 -26.51 -20.56 12.11
N PRO A 346 -26.62 -19.32 11.61
CA PRO A 346 -27.91 -18.71 11.36
C PRO A 346 -28.77 -19.53 10.39
N ASP A 347 -30.06 -19.70 10.69
CA ASP A 347 -31.02 -20.47 9.87
C ASP A 347 -31.03 -20.06 8.39
N GLU A 348 -30.78 -18.78 8.10
CA GLU A 348 -30.68 -18.26 6.73
C GLU A 348 -29.52 -18.93 5.96
N ILE A 349 -28.36 -19.09 6.60
CA ILE A 349 -27.18 -19.74 6.02
C ILE A 349 -27.45 -21.23 5.81
N VAL A 350 -28.08 -21.89 6.79
CA VAL A 350 -28.47 -23.30 6.68
C VAL A 350 -29.42 -23.50 5.49
N THR A 351 -30.44 -22.64 5.37
CA THR A 351 -31.41 -22.67 4.28
C THR A 351 -30.74 -22.48 2.92
N GLN A 352 -29.82 -21.51 2.81
CA GLN A 352 -29.09 -21.25 1.56
C GLN A 352 -28.23 -22.45 1.14
N VAL A 353 -27.54 -23.12 2.08
CA VAL A 353 -26.75 -24.32 1.79
C VAL A 353 -27.64 -25.48 1.34
N LYS A 354 -28.77 -25.70 2.02
CA LYS A 354 -29.72 -26.79 1.67
C LYS A 354 -30.30 -26.62 0.28
N ALA A 355 -30.54 -25.39 -0.15
CA ALA A 355 -31.01 -25.09 -1.50
C ALA A 355 -30.03 -25.53 -2.61
N GLN A 356 -28.76 -25.82 -2.25
CA GLN A 356 -27.73 -26.27 -3.20
C GLN A 356 -27.55 -27.79 -3.26
N VAL A 357 -28.29 -28.56 -2.46
CA VAL A 357 -28.13 -30.02 -2.41
C VAL A 357 -28.52 -30.67 -3.73
N GLU A 358 -29.64 -30.24 -4.32
CA GLU A 358 -30.14 -30.77 -5.59
C GLU A 358 -29.25 -30.40 -6.79
N SER A 359 -28.61 -29.21 -6.75
CA SER A 359 -27.69 -28.75 -7.79
C SER A 359 -26.28 -29.32 -7.65
N GLU A 360 -26.03 -30.12 -6.60
CA GLU A 360 -24.73 -30.68 -6.23
C GLU A 360 -23.60 -29.64 -6.08
N ALA A 361 -23.97 -28.37 -5.88
CA ALA A 361 -23.01 -27.27 -5.89
C ALA A 361 -22.06 -27.26 -4.67
N VAL A 362 -20.94 -26.55 -4.82
CA VAL A 362 -20.00 -26.27 -3.74
C VAL A 362 -20.42 -24.99 -3.02
N SER A 363 -20.82 -25.09 -1.76
CA SER A 363 -21.29 -23.95 -0.97
C SER A 363 -20.24 -23.47 0.04
N PHE A 364 -19.99 -22.17 0.06
CA PHE A 364 -18.99 -21.54 0.92
C PHE A 364 -19.63 -20.82 2.11
N ILE A 365 -19.15 -21.13 3.31
CA ILE A 365 -19.44 -20.38 4.54
C ILE A 365 -18.12 -19.87 5.10
N VAL A 366 -18.02 -18.57 5.36
CA VAL A 366 -16.83 -17.99 5.99
C VAL A 366 -17.11 -17.78 7.48
N VAL A 367 -16.13 -18.06 8.33
CA VAL A 367 -16.25 -17.91 9.79
C VAL A 367 -15.28 -16.83 10.27
N ASN A 368 -15.83 -15.79 10.90
CA ASN A 368 -15.07 -14.71 11.54
C ASN A 368 -15.03 -14.95 13.06
N PHE A 369 -13.83 -15.14 13.61
CA PHE A 369 -13.60 -15.41 15.02
C PHE A 369 -13.43 -14.14 15.85
N SER A 370 -14.50 -13.39 16.08
CA SER A 370 -14.47 -12.13 16.85
C SER A 370 -13.43 -11.12 16.34
N ASN A 371 -13.23 -11.05 15.03
CA ASN A 371 -12.17 -10.27 14.37
C ASN A 371 -10.75 -10.63 14.85
N THR A 372 -10.53 -11.88 15.29
CA THR A 372 -9.22 -12.41 15.73
C THR A 372 -8.69 -13.58 14.88
N ASN A 373 -9.49 -14.12 13.96
CA ASN A 373 -9.05 -15.03 12.90
C ASN A 373 -10.15 -15.18 11.85
N TRP A 374 -9.79 -15.69 10.68
CA TRP A 374 -10.71 -16.15 9.63
C TRP A 374 -10.55 -17.65 9.41
N GLY A 375 -11.66 -18.37 9.31
CA GLY A 375 -11.72 -19.76 8.82
C GLY A 375 -12.84 -19.93 7.82
N CYS A 376 -13.02 -21.12 7.25
CA CYS A 376 -14.17 -21.42 6.41
C CYS A 376 -14.66 -22.86 6.52
N ILE A 377 -15.93 -23.03 6.16
CA ILE A 377 -16.61 -24.30 5.96
C ILE A 377 -17.00 -24.39 4.49
N ILE A 378 -16.64 -25.51 3.85
CA ILE A 378 -16.88 -25.77 2.43
C ILE A 378 -17.76 -27.01 2.34
N VAL A 379 -19.02 -26.83 1.92
CA VAL A 379 -19.96 -27.93 1.75
C VAL A 379 -19.95 -28.36 0.28
N LYS A 380 -19.49 -29.58 0.00
CA LYS A 380 -19.54 -30.17 -1.33
C LYS A 380 -20.73 -31.12 -1.39
N CYS A 381 -21.82 -30.67 -2.01
CA CYS A 381 -23.07 -31.42 -2.05
C CYS A 381 -22.94 -32.73 -2.84
N GLY A 382 -22.31 -32.70 -4.02
CA GLY A 382 -22.10 -33.91 -4.84
C GLY A 382 -21.31 -35.02 -4.15
N SER A 383 -20.26 -34.69 -3.37
CA SER A 383 -19.45 -35.67 -2.65
C SER A 383 -19.91 -35.93 -1.21
N LYS A 384 -20.97 -35.26 -0.74
CA LYS A 384 -21.46 -35.31 0.64
C LYS A 384 -20.35 -35.09 1.69
N THR A 385 -19.54 -34.04 1.50
CA THR A 385 -18.44 -33.70 2.43
C THR A 385 -18.54 -32.27 2.92
N ILE A 386 -18.23 -32.07 4.20
CA ILE A 386 -18.10 -30.75 4.83
C ILE A 386 -16.61 -30.55 5.18
N GLY A 387 -15.93 -29.75 4.38
CA GLY A 387 -14.53 -29.38 4.61
C GLY A 387 -14.42 -28.23 5.60
N ILE A 388 -13.59 -28.37 6.64
CA ILE A 388 -13.26 -27.27 7.55
C ILE A 388 -11.82 -26.81 7.32
N TYR A 389 -11.60 -25.51 7.31
CA TYR A 389 -10.28 -24.93 7.07
C TYR A 389 -10.01 -23.79 8.05
N ASP A 390 -8.91 -23.93 8.80
CA ASP A 390 -8.30 -22.88 9.61
C ASP A 390 -6.87 -22.65 9.10
N PRO A 391 -6.56 -21.48 8.51
CA PRO A 391 -5.21 -21.14 8.05
C PRO A 391 -4.13 -21.31 9.12
N LEU A 392 -4.44 -21.07 10.40
CA LEU A 392 -3.45 -21.18 11.48
C LEU A 392 -3.26 -22.61 11.98
N GLY A 393 -4.14 -23.55 11.60
CA GLY A 393 -4.11 -24.94 12.06
C GLY A 393 -4.17 -25.08 13.59
N LYS A 394 -4.82 -24.14 14.30
CA LYS A 394 -4.90 -24.15 15.76
C LYS A 394 -6.21 -24.79 16.22
N THR A 395 -6.10 -25.70 17.19
CA THR A 395 -7.26 -26.37 17.80
C THR A 395 -8.32 -25.41 18.33
N CYS A 396 -7.91 -24.21 18.78
CA CYS A 396 -8.83 -23.20 19.29
C CYS A 396 -9.78 -22.60 18.24
N TYR A 397 -9.48 -22.76 16.94
CA TYR A 397 -10.36 -22.39 15.82
C TYR A 397 -10.94 -23.61 15.11
N GLN A 398 -10.20 -24.73 15.04
CA GLN A 398 -10.69 -25.98 14.45
C GLN A 398 -11.92 -26.54 15.19
N THR A 399 -11.88 -26.63 16.52
CA THR A 399 -13.02 -27.16 17.30
C THR A 399 -14.33 -26.38 17.05
N PRO A 400 -14.34 -25.02 17.05
CA PRO A 400 -15.50 -24.27 16.62
C PRO A 400 -16.01 -24.60 15.21
N LEU A 401 -15.11 -24.82 14.24
CA LEU A 401 -15.51 -25.18 12.87
C LEU A 401 -16.13 -26.58 12.83
N GLU A 402 -15.61 -27.52 13.61
CA GLU A 402 -16.18 -28.88 13.76
C GLU A 402 -17.58 -28.83 14.36
N GLU A 403 -17.78 -28.04 15.43
CA GLU A 403 -19.08 -27.87 16.08
C GLU A 403 -20.13 -27.28 15.12
N LEU A 404 -19.77 -26.22 14.38
CA LEU A 404 -20.65 -25.61 13.37
C LEU A 404 -20.94 -26.60 12.21
N SER A 405 -19.96 -27.41 11.81
CA SER A 405 -20.15 -28.43 10.76
C SER A 405 -21.05 -29.58 11.21
N TRP A 406 -21.00 -29.93 12.49
CA TRP A 406 -21.89 -30.91 13.08
C TRP A 406 -23.34 -30.41 13.09
N GLU A 407 -23.56 -29.14 13.41
CA GLU A 407 -24.89 -28.51 13.33
C GLU A 407 -25.49 -28.61 11.91
N LEU A 408 -24.72 -28.27 10.87
CA LEU A 408 -25.18 -28.46 9.47
C LEU A 408 -25.58 -29.91 9.19
N SER A 409 -24.81 -30.86 9.73
CA SER A 409 -25.07 -32.30 9.55
C SER A 409 -26.37 -32.73 10.23
N CYS A 410 -26.71 -32.12 11.36
CA CYS A 410 -27.98 -32.34 12.06
C CYS A 410 -29.17 -31.62 11.41
N GLU A 411 -28.92 -30.58 10.61
CA GLU A 411 -29.97 -29.71 10.04
C GLU A 411 -30.24 -29.96 8.54
N GLY A 412 -30.22 -31.21 8.10
CA GLY A 412 -30.60 -31.61 6.74
C GLY A 412 -29.44 -31.89 5.78
N LEU A 413 -28.22 -32.03 6.30
CA LEU A 413 -27.10 -32.65 5.60
C LEU A 413 -26.73 -34.00 6.23
N GLU A 414 -27.73 -34.82 6.57
CA GLU A 414 -27.49 -36.09 7.25
C GLU A 414 -26.58 -37.02 6.41
N GLY A 415 -25.58 -37.60 7.06
CA GLY A 415 -24.62 -38.52 6.41
C GLY A 415 -23.50 -37.82 5.66
N TYR A 416 -23.39 -36.49 5.69
CA TYR A 416 -22.22 -35.79 5.19
C TYR A 416 -21.02 -36.03 6.11
N ARG A 417 -19.84 -36.26 5.51
CA ARG A 417 -18.59 -36.48 6.26
C ARG A 417 -17.86 -35.17 6.48
N VAL A 418 -17.56 -34.83 7.73
CA VAL A 418 -16.69 -33.69 8.08
C VAL A 418 -15.23 -34.07 7.84
N VAL A 419 -14.47 -33.19 7.17
CA VAL A 419 -13.06 -33.41 6.81
C VAL A 419 -12.25 -32.15 7.11
N ALA A 420 -11.14 -32.30 7.83
CA ALA A 420 -10.19 -31.21 8.03
C ALA A 420 -9.33 -30.98 6.78
N LEU A 421 -9.31 -29.74 6.30
CA LEU A 421 -8.40 -29.26 5.27
C LEU A 421 -7.23 -28.60 6.00
N ASN A 422 -6.05 -29.22 6.00
CA ASN A 422 -4.91 -28.76 6.82
C ASN A 422 -3.85 -28.00 6.01
N SER A 423 -4.14 -27.71 4.74
CA SER A 423 -3.21 -27.05 3.83
C SER A 423 -3.96 -26.00 3.00
N PRO A 424 -3.31 -24.86 2.68
CA PRO A 424 -1.98 -24.44 3.15
C PRO A 424 -2.03 -23.83 4.57
N VAL A 425 -0.89 -23.80 5.27
CA VAL A 425 -0.79 -23.23 6.63
C VAL A 425 -0.17 -21.83 6.58
N GLN A 426 -0.77 -20.89 7.30
CA GLN A 426 -0.28 -19.55 7.49
C GLN A 426 0.75 -19.49 8.62
N PHE A 427 1.85 -18.76 8.39
CA PHE A 427 2.91 -18.56 9.38
C PHE A 427 2.95 -17.15 9.99
N ASP A 428 2.31 -16.17 9.35
CA ASP A 428 2.22 -14.79 9.83
C ASP A 428 0.95 -14.55 10.69
N GLY A 429 0.79 -13.36 11.27
CA GLY A 429 -0.33 -13.03 12.16
C GLY A 429 -1.55 -12.37 11.51
N HIS A 430 -1.61 -12.28 10.18
CA HIS A 430 -2.51 -11.33 9.51
C HIS A 430 -3.05 -11.78 8.14
N SER A 431 -2.60 -12.90 7.60
CA SER A 431 -2.98 -13.40 6.27
C SER A 431 -4.24 -14.27 6.25
N CYS A 432 -4.93 -14.48 7.37
CA CYS A 432 -5.94 -15.54 7.48
C CYS A 432 -7.10 -15.36 6.50
N GLY A 433 -7.56 -14.12 6.29
CA GLY A 433 -8.59 -13.85 5.27
C GLY A 433 -8.12 -14.17 3.85
N PHE A 434 -6.86 -13.90 3.53
CA PHE A 434 -6.28 -14.22 2.22
C PHE A 434 -6.16 -15.74 2.01
N PHE A 435 -5.68 -16.49 3.02
CA PHE A 435 -5.60 -17.94 2.97
C PHE A 435 -7.00 -18.57 2.84
N VAL A 436 -8.00 -18.07 3.57
CA VAL A 436 -9.39 -18.50 3.42
C VAL A 436 -9.85 -18.29 1.98
N CYS A 437 -9.70 -17.10 1.41
CA CYS A 437 -10.16 -16.84 0.06
C CYS A 437 -9.42 -17.69 -1.00
N HIS A 438 -8.10 -17.89 -0.86
CA HIS A 438 -7.35 -18.83 -1.70
C HIS A 438 -7.92 -20.24 -1.57
N LYS A 439 -8.21 -20.70 -0.36
CA LYS A 439 -8.77 -22.03 -0.15
C LYS A 439 -10.12 -22.20 -0.81
N LEU A 440 -11.03 -21.24 -0.69
CA LEU A 440 -12.32 -21.29 -1.39
C LEU A 440 -12.13 -21.41 -2.90
N TRP A 441 -11.17 -20.69 -3.45
CA TRP A 441 -10.89 -20.71 -4.89
C TRP A 441 -10.38 -22.06 -5.39
N THR A 442 -9.49 -22.72 -4.65
CA THR A 442 -9.01 -24.09 -4.99
C THR A 442 -10.16 -25.12 -5.09
N GLN A 443 -11.36 -24.81 -4.58
CA GLN A 443 -12.51 -25.72 -4.64
C GLN A 443 -13.31 -25.61 -5.93
N VAL A 444 -13.12 -24.55 -6.71
CA VAL A 444 -13.90 -24.27 -7.93
C VAL A 444 -13.03 -24.07 -9.16
N ASN A 445 -11.70 -24.00 -9.00
CA ASN A 445 -10.75 -23.91 -10.09
C ASN A 445 -9.62 -24.92 -9.90
N GLU A 446 -9.51 -25.87 -10.83
CA GLU A 446 -8.53 -26.96 -10.81
C GLU A 446 -7.09 -26.47 -11.08
N ASN A 447 -6.92 -25.30 -11.70
CA ASN A 447 -5.62 -24.69 -11.99
C ASN A 447 -5.01 -23.97 -10.77
N VAL A 448 -5.76 -23.89 -9.66
CA VAL A 448 -5.30 -23.28 -8.41
C VAL A 448 -5.02 -24.38 -7.38
N SER A 449 -3.78 -24.46 -6.90
CA SER A 449 -3.34 -25.46 -5.92
C SER A 449 -2.88 -24.84 -4.60
N ASP A 450 -2.72 -25.68 -3.57
CA ASP A 450 -2.23 -25.22 -2.26
C ASP A 450 -0.71 -24.90 -2.29
N ASN A 451 0.09 -25.68 -3.03
CA ASN A 451 1.58 -25.54 -3.13
C ASN A 451 2.02 -24.18 -3.64
N GLN A 452 1.14 -23.64 -4.46
CA GLN A 452 1.23 -22.37 -5.11
C GLN A 452 1.36 -21.22 -4.08
N LEU A 453 0.81 -21.32 -2.86
CA LEU A 453 0.98 -20.31 -1.79
C LEU A 453 2.37 -20.32 -1.10
N LEU A 454 3.18 -21.37 -1.26
CA LEU A 454 4.52 -21.46 -0.63
C LEU A 454 5.57 -20.53 -1.29
N HIS A 455 5.32 -20.05 -2.52
CA HIS A 455 6.24 -19.20 -3.27
C HIS A 455 5.48 -17.96 -3.78
N GLY A 456 5.83 -16.76 -3.28
CA GLY A 456 5.27 -15.48 -3.79
C GLY A 456 3.98 -14.98 -3.12
N GLY A 457 3.94 -14.94 -1.78
CA GLY A 457 2.78 -14.42 -1.03
C GLY A 457 2.36 -12.99 -1.41
N ILE A 458 3.32 -12.14 -1.79
CA ILE A 458 3.04 -10.76 -2.24
C ILE A 458 2.39 -10.76 -3.61
N ALA A 459 2.94 -11.58 -4.51
CA ALA A 459 2.50 -11.70 -5.88
C ALA A 459 1.02 -12.14 -5.98
N ARG A 460 0.65 -13.10 -5.14
CA ARG A 460 -0.72 -13.63 -5.13
C ARG A 460 -1.74 -12.72 -4.48
N ARG A 461 -1.34 -11.97 -3.45
CA ARG A 461 -2.20 -10.91 -2.89
C ARG A 461 -2.49 -9.84 -3.94
N MET A 462 -1.51 -9.48 -4.77
CA MET A 462 -1.76 -8.56 -5.88
C MET A 462 -2.67 -9.16 -6.96
N ALA A 463 -2.49 -10.43 -7.33
CA ALA A 463 -3.43 -11.13 -8.21
C ALA A 463 -4.86 -11.20 -7.61
N PHE A 464 -4.95 -11.36 -6.29
CA PHE A 464 -6.20 -11.32 -5.54
C PHE A 464 -6.86 -9.93 -5.56
N LEU A 465 -6.10 -8.85 -5.35
CA LEU A 465 -6.60 -7.49 -5.53
C LEU A 465 -7.08 -7.25 -6.96
N HIS A 466 -6.32 -7.71 -7.96
CA HIS A 466 -6.72 -7.59 -9.35
C HIS A 466 -8.07 -8.27 -9.62
N PHE A 467 -8.29 -9.47 -9.08
CA PHE A 467 -9.60 -10.14 -9.15
C PHE A 467 -10.73 -9.39 -8.45
N LEU A 468 -10.45 -8.72 -7.35
CA LEU A 468 -11.44 -7.89 -6.65
C LEU A 468 -11.77 -6.59 -7.39
N LEU A 469 -10.83 -6.08 -8.17
CA LEU A 469 -10.96 -4.82 -8.88
C LEU A 469 -11.49 -4.98 -10.30
N ARG A 470 -11.13 -6.07 -11.00
CA ARG A 470 -11.48 -6.28 -12.41
C ARG A 470 -12.65 -7.24 -12.57
N ASP A 471 -13.66 -6.85 -13.32
CA ASP A 471 -14.78 -7.74 -13.68
C ASP A 471 -14.38 -8.63 -14.86
N LYS A 472 -13.33 -9.42 -14.68
CA LYS A 472 -12.89 -10.45 -15.61
C LYS A 472 -12.67 -11.76 -14.85
N LYS A 473 -13.12 -12.87 -15.45
CA LYS A 473 -12.78 -14.22 -15.00
C LYS A 473 -11.26 -14.39 -15.06
N PHE A 474 -10.66 -15.08 -14.08
CA PHE A 474 -9.26 -15.49 -14.20
C PHE A 474 -9.11 -16.36 -15.45
N GLU A 475 -8.41 -15.87 -16.47
CA GLU A 475 -8.00 -16.72 -17.60
C GLU A 475 -6.91 -17.68 -17.12
N ASP A 476 -6.96 -18.92 -17.63
CA ASP A 476 -6.17 -20.07 -17.16
C ASP A 476 -4.63 -19.83 -17.18
N ASN A 477 -4.17 -18.82 -17.90
CA ASN A 477 -2.76 -18.46 -18.02
C ASN A 477 -2.18 -17.72 -16.79
N LEU A 478 -3.01 -17.28 -15.83
CA LEU A 478 -2.53 -16.48 -14.69
C LEU A 478 -1.65 -17.26 -13.69
N PHE A 479 -1.67 -18.60 -13.71
CA PHE A 479 -0.93 -19.43 -12.75
C PHE A 479 -0.01 -20.49 -13.35
N HIS A 480 -0.07 -20.74 -14.67
CA HIS A 480 0.92 -21.60 -15.33
C HIS A 480 2.31 -20.94 -15.46
N MET A 481 2.50 -19.73 -14.91
CA MET A 481 3.65 -18.87 -15.15
C MET A 481 4.41 -18.44 -13.88
N VAL A 482 4.13 -19.05 -12.71
CA VAL A 482 4.85 -18.80 -11.44
C VAL A 482 5.47 -20.08 -10.91
#